data_AF-A0A9W7B185-F1
#
_entry.id   AF-A0A9W7B185-F1
#
_cell.length_a   1.000
_cell.length_b   1.000
_cell.length_c   1.000
_cell.angle_alpha   90.00
_cell.angle_beta   90.00
_cell.angle_gamma   90.00
#
_symmetry.space_group_name_H-M   'P 1'
#
loop_
_entity.id
_entity.type
_entity.pdbx_description
1 polymer ?
#
loop_
_entity_poly.entity_id
_entity_poly.type
_entity_poly.pdbx_seq_one_letter_code
_entity_poly.pdbx_strand_id
1 'polypeptide(L)'
;MISNLLTNLGLISDLPPPPTIDLPHLQLTLTNHTALLSELTDEISKAEITLQMNDSIINRLLEERKKLNPDDGNSSSNFSSPQLNSLDSTLHTLQITTEIQRYTLISLRNKRKTVEELIKIGRKNIEEIVREEAGLEDRGENDLGVEGRELMDRV
;
A
#
# COMPACT_ATOMS: atom_id res chain seq x y z
N MET A 1 -10.37 5.81 53.97
CA MET A 1 -9.29 5.26 54.82
C MET A 1 -8.53 4.09 54.15
N ILE A 2 -8.33 4.13 52.82
CA ILE A 2 -7.49 3.15 52.09
C ILE A 2 -6.20 3.81 51.56
N SER A 3 -6.20 5.14 51.38
CA SER A 3 -5.05 5.90 50.87
C SER A 3 -3.79 5.89 51.73
N ASN A 4 -3.86 5.53 53.03
CA ASN A 4 -2.68 5.47 53.90
C ASN A 4 -2.01 4.09 53.98
N LEU A 5 -2.60 3.05 53.38
CA LEU A 5 -2.01 1.70 53.38
C LEU A 5 -1.05 1.48 52.20
N LEU A 6 -1.27 2.16 51.07
CA LEU A 6 -0.44 2.02 49.87
C LEU A 6 0.88 2.78 49.97
N THR A 7 0.91 3.92 50.66
CA THR A 7 2.13 4.73 50.86
C THR A 7 3.13 4.07 51.82
N ASN A 8 2.63 3.27 52.78
CA ASN A 8 3.46 2.59 53.79
C ASN A 8 4.08 1.27 53.30
N LEU A 9 3.65 0.74 52.16
CA LEU A 9 4.16 -0.53 51.63
C LEU A 9 5.31 -0.39 50.63
N GLY A 10 5.76 0.81 50.29
CA GLY A 10 6.90 1.00 49.37
C GLY A 10 6.68 0.47 47.94
N LEU A 11 5.46 0.04 47.62
CA LEU A 11 5.10 -0.71 46.40
C LEU A 11 4.99 0.13 45.13
N ILE A 12 5.26 1.45 45.18
CA ILE A 12 5.15 2.36 44.01
C ILE A 12 6.54 2.84 43.54
N SER A 13 7.62 2.40 44.19
CA SER A 13 8.98 2.90 43.89
C SER A 13 9.65 2.20 42.70
N ASP A 14 9.16 1.02 42.31
CA ASP A 14 9.84 0.12 41.35
C ASP A 14 8.95 -0.25 40.15
N LEU A 15 7.91 0.54 39.84
CA LEU A 15 7.41 0.47 38.48
C LEU A 15 8.45 1.13 37.56
N PRO A 16 9.03 0.41 36.58
CA PRO A 16 9.82 1.09 35.57
C PRO A 16 8.94 2.21 34.99
N PRO A 17 9.50 3.39 34.73
CA PRO A 17 8.73 4.45 34.07
C PRO A 17 8.06 3.83 32.84
N PRO A 18 6.80 4.21 32.54
CA PRO A 18 6.15 3.73 31.33
C PRO A 18 7.14 3.92 30.18
N PRO A 19 7.27 2.94 29.26
CA PRO A 19 8.27 3.00 28.21
C PRO A 19 8.16 4.37 27.54
N THR A 20 9.19 5.20 27.69
CA THR A 20 9.25 6.49 27.02
C THR A 20 9.24 6.19 25.53
N ILE A 21 8.10 6.42 24.90
CA ILE A 21 7.95 6.23 23.47
C ILE A 21 8.88 7.26 22.83
N ASP A 22 9.94 6.78 22.19
CA ASP A 22 10.96 7.62 21.55
C ASP A 22 10.36 8.29 20.31
N LEU A 23 9.87 9.53 20.49
CA LEU A 23 9.26 10.35 19.44
C LEU A 23 10.16 10.48 18.19
N PRO A 24 11.47 10.75 18.31
CA PRO A 24 12.42 10.66 17.19
C PRO A 24 12.37 9.33 16.42
N HIS A 25 12.30 8.19 17.12
CA HIS A 25 12.23 6.87 16.47
C HIS A 25 10.91 6.68 15.71
N LEU A 26 9.78 7.15 16.26
CA LEU A 26 8.49 7.12 15.57
C LEU A 26 8.48 8.01 14.31
N GLN A 27 9.05 9.22 14.40
CA GLN A 27 9.17 10.12 13.26
C GLN A 27 10.04 9.52 12.14
N LEU A 28 11.16 8.89 12.51
CA LEU A 28 12.01 8.18 11.54
C LEU A 28 11.26 7.02 10.89
N THR A 29 10.53 6.23 11.67
CA THR A 29 9.69 5.13 11.17
C THR A 29 8.63 5.64 10.19
N LEU A 30 7.99 6.76 10.51
CA LEU A 30 6.99 7.39 9.64
C LEU A 30 7.58 7.90 8.32
N THR A 31 8.78 8.49 8.39
CA THR A 31 9.53 8.96 7.23
C THR A 31 9.85 7.80 6.30
N ASN A 32 10.33 6.67 6.85
CA ASN A 32 10.62 5.47 6.07
C ASN A 32 9.35 4.88 5.42
N HIS A 33 8.24 4.81 6.14
CA HIS A 33 6.97 4.34 5.56
C HIS A 33 6.46 5.28 4.46
N THR A 34 6.65 6.59 4.60
CA THR A 34 6.25 7.58 3.58
C THR A 34 7.10 7.41 2.30
N ALA A 35 8.40 7.17 2.45
CA ALA A 35 9.27 6.85 1.32
C ALA A 35 8.83 5.55 0.63
N LEU A 36 8.56 4.49 1.41
CA LEU A 36 8.06 3.21 0.90
C LEU A 36 6.71 3.37 0.16
N LEU A 37 5.82 4.23 0.65
CA LEU A 37 4.54 4.52 -0.01
C LEU A 37 4.75 5.15 -1.41
N SER A 38 5.73 6.05 -1.53
CA SER A 38 6.11 6.64 -2.82
C SER A 38 6.64 5.58 -3.78
N GLU A 39 7.56 4.73 -3.32
CA GLU A 39 8.13 3.64 -4.13
C GLU A 39 7.04 2.66 -4.62
N LEU A 40 6.13 2.24 -3.73
CA LEU A 40 5.01 1.37 -4.09
C LEU A 40 4.08 2.01 -5.12
N THR A 41 3.89 3.34 -5.06
CA THR A 41 3.06 4.07 -6.02
C THR A 41 3.69 4.07 -7.41
N ASP A 42 5.01 4.26 -7.48
CA ASP A 42 5.77 4.20 -8.74
C ASP A 42 5.77 2.78 -9.33
N GLU A 43 5.97 1.76 -8.50
CA GLU A 43 5.93 0.36 -8.93
C GLU A 43 4.55 -0.04 -9.47
N ILE A 44 3.48 0.34 -8.78
CA ILE A 44 2.10 0.13 -9.23
C ILE A 44 1.87 0.79 -10.60
N SER A 45 2.31 2.04 -10.76
CA SER A 45 2.13 2.78 -12.02
C SER A 45 2.86 2.10 -13.19
N LYS A 46 4.10 1.64 -12.97
CA LYS A 46 4.87 0.88 -13.98
C LYS A 46 4.21 -0.45 -14.34
N ALA A 47 3.68 -1.16 -13.35
CA ALA A 47 2.97 -2.42 -13.57
C ALA A 47 1.67 -2.22 -14.36
N GLU A 48 0.92 -1.15 -14.07
CA GLU A 48 -0.29 -0.79 -14.82
C GLU A 48 0.00 -0.47 -16.29
N ILE A 49 1.04 0.32 -16.56
CA ILE A 49 1.47 0.62 -17.93
C ILE A 49 1.86 -0.66 -18.68
N THR A 50 2.60 -1.56 -18.02
CA THR A 50 3.00 -2.85 -18.60
C THR A 50 1.79 -3.72 -18.95
N LEU A 51 0.81 -3.79 -18.04
CA LEU A 51 -0.43 -4.53 -18.28
C LEU A 51 -1.24 -3.95 -19.45
N GLN A 52 -1.35 -2.62 -19.55
CA GLN A 52 -2.03 -1.97 -20.68
C GLN A 52 -1.35 -2.27 -22.02
N MET A 53 -0.02 -2.31 -22.05
CA MET A 53 0.72 -2.71 -23.24
C MET A 53 0.46 -4.17 -23.59
N ASN A 54 0.47 -5.08 -22.61
CA ASN A 54 0.18 -6.50 -22.84
C ASN A 54 -1.25 -6.72 -23.34
N ASP A 55 -2.25 -6.05 -22.77
CA ASP A 55 -3.63 -6.10 -23.24
C ASP A 55 -3.76 -5.64 -24.70
N SER A 56 -3.02 -4.59 -25.08
CA SER A 56 -2.98 -4.10 -26.46
C SER A 56 -2.36 -5.12 -27.42
N ILE A 57 -1.28 -5.79 -27.00
CA ILE A 57 -0.64 -6.85 -27.79
C ILE A 57 -1.58 -8.05 -27.92
N ILE A 58 -2.21 -8.50 -26.84
CA ILE A 58 -3.20 -9.59 -26.84
C ILE A 58 -4.32 -9.29 -27.83
N ASN A 59 -4.90 -8.09 -27.78
CA ASN A 59 -5.97 -7.69 -28.70
C ASN A 59 -5.50 -7.71 -30.16
N ARG A 60 -4.28 -7.24 -30.44
CA ARG A 60 -3.71 -7.31 -31.79
C ARG A 60 -3.53 -8.76 -32.26
N LEU A 61 -3.01 -9.64 -31.41
CA LEU A 61 -2.83 -11.05 -31.74
C LEU A 61 -4.18 -11.76 -31.97
N LEU A 62 -5.22 -11.41 -31.21
CA LEU A 62 -6.58 -11.90 -31.43
C LEU A 62 -7.14 -11.48 -32.80
N GLU A 63 -6.90 -10.24 -33.22
CA GLU A 63 -7.29 -9.78 -34.56
C GLU A 63 -6.49 -10.46 -35.67
N GLU A 64 -5.18 -10.67 -35.47
CA GLU A 64 -4.35 -11.45 -36.40
C GLU A 64 -4.84 -12.90 -36.51
N ARG A 65 -5.27 -13.50 -35.39
CA ARG A 65 -5.87 -14.84 -35.35
C ARG A 65 -7.14 -14.94 -36.17
N LYS A 66 -8.05 -13.96 -36.04
CA LYS A 66 -9.30 -13.90 -36.83
C LYS A 66 -9.04 -13.82 -38.34
N LYS A 67 -8.00 -13.10 -38.75
CA LYS A 67 -7.61 -13.00 -40.18
C LYS A 67 -7.08 -14.32 -40.73
N LEU A 68 -6.41 -15.12 -39.91
CA LEU A 68 -5.86 -16.42 -40.29
C LEU A 68 -6.90 -17.55 -40.26
N ASN A 69 -8.02 -17.36 -39.57
CA ASN A 69 -9.12 -18.31 -39.50
C ASN A 69 -10.49 -17.57 -39.58
N PRO A 70 -10.86 -17.04 -40.76
CA PRO A 70 -12.17 -16.41 -40.93
C PRO A 70 -13.28 -17.45 -40.81
N ASP A 71 -14.28 -17.18 -39.97
CA ASP A 71 -15.51 -17.98 -39.79
C ASP A 71 -16.44 -17.93 -41.03
N ASP A 72 -15.89 -17.96 -42.23
CA ASP A 72 -16.69 -18.04 -43.46
C ASP A 72 -17.03 -19.52 -43.69
N GLY A 73 -18.29 -19.86 -43.42
CA GLY A 73 -18.88 -21.21 -43.43
C GLY A 73 -18.88 -21.95 -44.78
N ASN A 74 -17.80 -21.89 -45.54
CA ASN A 74 -17.55 -22.74 -46.68
C ASN A 74 -16.06 -23.05 -46.80
N SER A 75 -15.75 -24.33 -46.96
CA SER A 75 -14.43 -24.92 -47.25
C SER A 75 -13.68 -25.49 -46.04
N SER A 76 -13.98 -26.76 -45.73
CA SER A 76 -13.00 -27.83 -45.90
C SER A 76 -11.51 -27.38 -45.94
N SER A 77 -10.87 -27.29 -44.79
CA SER A 77 -9.47 -27.70 -44.66
C SER A 77 -9.13 -27.94 -43.20
N ASN A 78 -9.00 -29.20 -42.81
CA ASN A 78 -8.52 -29.68 -41.51
C ASN A 78 -7.00 -29.42 -41.31
N PHE A 79 -6.47 -28.28 -41.74
CA PHE A 79 -5.06 -27.95 -41.59
C PHE A 79 -4.93 -26.63 -40.83
N SER A 80 -4.81 -26.72 -39.50
CA SER A 80 -4.25 -25.61 -38.73
C SER A 80 -2.88 -25.29 -39.31
N SER A 81 -2.73 -24.12 -39.91
CA SER A 81 -1.42 -23.70 -40.43
C SER A 81 -0.41 -23.65 -39.27
N PRO A 82 0.87 -23.99 -39.48
CA PRO A 82 1.91 -23.86 -38.46
C PRO A 82 1.96 -22.45 -37.84
N GLN A 83 1.57 -21.44 -38.62
CA GLN A 83 1.45 -20.05 -38.19
C GLN A 83 0.30 -19.85 -37.17
N LEU A 84 -0.87 -20.43 -37.39
CA LEU A 84 -1.99 -20.35 -36.45
C LEU A 84 -1.66 -21.03 -35.11
N ASN A 85 -1.00 -22.19 -35.14
CA ASN A 85 -0.57 -22.88 -33.93
C ASN A 85 0.48 -22.09 -33.14
N SER A 86 1.44 -21.47 -33.84
CA SER A 86 2.45 -20.60 -33.22
C SER A 86 1.83 -19.34 -32.60
N LEU A 87 0.82 -18.77 -33.27
CA LEU A 87 0.09 -17.62 -32.79
C LEU A 87 -0.72 -17.95 -31.53
N ASP A 88 -1.47 -19.06 -31.56
CA ASP A 88 -2.28 -19.53 -30.43
C ASP A 88 -1.40 -19.84 -29.21
N SER A 89 -0.23 -20.44 -29.41
CA SER A 89 0.75 -20.67 -28.33
C SER A 89 1.29 -19.35 -27.75
N THR A 90 1.63 -18.38 -28.60
CA THR A 90 2.15 -17.07 -28.16
C THR A 90 1.09 -16.30 -27.39
N LEU A 91 -0.14 -16.29 -27.90
CA LEU A 91 -1.30 -15.67 -27.26
C LEU A 91 -1.57 -16.29 -25.89
N HIS A 92 -1.56 -17.63 -25.80
CA HIS A 92 -1.76 -18.34 -24.55
C HIS A 92 -0.71 -18.00 -23.49
N THR A 93 0.58 -18.04 -23.86
CA THR A 93 1.67 -17.65 -22.95
C THR A 93 1.52 -16.20 -22.49
N LEU A 94 1.23 -15.28 -23.41
CA LEU A 94 1.07 -13.87 -23.06
C LEU A 94 -0.13 -13.63 -22.14
N GLN A 95 -1.24 -14.33 -22.36
CA GLN A 95 -2.42 -14.28 -21.48
C GLN A 95 -2.08 -14.77 -20.06
N ILE A 96 -1.37 -15.90 -19.93
CA ILE A 96 -0.92 -16.40 -18.63
C ILE A 96 0.01 -15.39 -17.93
N THR A 97 1.02 -14.89 -18.66
CA THR A 97 1.95 -13.89 -18.10
C THR A 97 1.23 -12.62 -17.65
N THR A 98 0.27 -12.14 -18.44
CA THR A 98 -0.54 -10.97 -18.12
C THR A 98 -1.39 -11.22 -16.88
N GLU A 99 -1.97 -12.40 -16.74
CA GLU A 99 -2.76 -12.78 -15.56
C GLU A 99 -1.89 -12.82 -14.28
N ILE A 100 -0.69 -13.40 -14.36
CA ILE A 100 0.28 -13.38 -13.25
C ILE A 100 0.62 -11.94 -12.86
N GLN A 101 0.87 -11.06 -13.83
CA GLN A 101 1.14 -9.64 -13.58
C GLN A 101 -0.05 -8.92 -12.93
N ARG A 102 -1.30 -9.26 -13.29
CA ARG A 102 -2.50 -8.73 -12.61
C ARG A 102 -2.53 -9.13 -11.13
N TYR A 103 -2.21 -10.38 -10.80
CA TYR A 103 -2.09 -10.81 -9.41
C TYR A 103 -0.98 -10.07 -8.66
N THR A 104 0.17 -9.86 -9.30
CA THR A 104 1.26 -9.05 -8.72
C THR A 104 0.80 -7.63 -8.43
N LEU A 105 0.09 -6.99 -9.36
CA LEU A 105 -0.46 -5.64 -9.17
C LEU A 105 -1.45 -5.58 -7.99
N ILE A 106 -2.33 -6.57 -7.84
CA ILE A 106 -3.25 -6.66 -6.68
C ILE A 106 -2.45 -6.73 -5.38
N SER A 107 -1.40 -7.56 -5.34
CA SER A 107 -0.51 -7.69 -4.16
C SER A 107 0.18 -6.36 -3.83
N LEU A 108 0.72 -5.66 -4.82
CA LEU A 108 1.33 -4.33 -4.63
C LEU A 108 0.33 -3.31 -4.08
N ARG A 109 -0.90 -3.27 -4.62
CA ARG A 109 -1.97 -2.39 -4.12
C ARG A 109 -2.35 -2.70 -2.67
N ASN A 110 -2.41 -3.98 -2.31
CA ASN A 110 -2.66 -4.38 -0.92
C ASN A 110 -1.52 -3.93 0.02
N LYS A 111 -0.26 -4.10 -0.38
CA LYS A 111 0.90 -3.59 0.38
C LYS A 111 0.83 -2.08 0.55
N ARG A 112 0.51 -1.34 -0.52
CA ARG A 112 0.32 0.12 -0.48
C ARG A 112 -0.70 0.52 0.58
N LYS A 113 -1.87 -0.12 0.56
CA LYS A 113 -2.93 0.13 1.55
C LYS A 113 -2.48 -0.15 2.98
N THR A 114 -1.74 -1.24 3.21
CA THR A 114 -1.18 -1.53 4.53
C THR A 114 -0.22 -0.44 5.00
N VAL A 115 0.67 0.03 4.12
CA VAL A 115 1.60 1.11 4.44
C VAL A 115 0.87 2.43 4.71
N GLU A 116 -0.17 2.77 3.94
CA GLU A 116 -1.05 3.93 4.18
C GLU A 116 -1.67 3.89 5.59
N GLU A 117 -2.20 2.73 6.00
CA GLU A 117 -2.76 2.57 7.36
C GLU A 117 -1.69 2.67 8.45
N LEU A 118 -0.49 2.12 8.23
CA LEU A 118 0.62 2.25 9.18
C LEU A 118 1.06 3.71 9.35
N ILE A 119 1.12 4.48 8.27
CA ILE A 119 1.41 5.92 8.33
C ILE A 119 0.30 6.64 9.10
N LYS A 120 -0.97 6.33 8.83
CA LYS A 120 -2.10 6.96 9.52
C LYS A 120 -2.06 6.69 11.03
N ILE A 121 -1.82 5.45 11.45
CA ILE A 121 -1.66 5.08 12.86
C ILE A 121 -0.45 5.79 13.47
N GLY A 122 0.69 5.79 12.76
CA GLY A 122 1.91 6.45 13.22
C GLY A 122 1.73 7.95 13.46
N ARG A 123 1.04 8.66 12.55
CA ARG A 123 0.70 10.09 12.71
C ARG A 123 -0.16 10.32 13.93
N LYS A 124 -1.22 9.52 14.11
CA LYS A 124 -2.11 9.62 15.27
C LYS A 124 -1.38 9.43 16.60
N ASN A 125 -0.47 8.46 16.67
CA ASN A 125 0.33 8.20 17.87
C ASN A 125 1.26 9.39 18.18
N ILE A 126 1.89 9.98 17.16
CA ILE A 126 2.71 11.18 17.33
C ILE A 126 1.86 12.36 17.84
N GLU A 127 0.68 12.58 17.26
CA GLU A 127 -0.26 13.64 17.71
C GLU A 127 -0.73 13.44 19.16
N GLU A 128 -0.92 12.20 19.60
CA GLU A 128 -1.25 11.87 20.99
C GLU A 128 -0.10 12.17 21.94
N ILE A 129 1.12 11.72 21.62
CA ILE A 129 2.32 11.99 22.42
C ILE A 129 2.57 13.49 22.53
N VAL A 130 2.50 14.23 21.42
CA VAL A 130 2.72 15.68 21.43
C VAL A 130 1.66 16.41 22.27
N ARG A 131 0.40 15.95 22.25
CA ARG A 131 -0.67 16.52 23.10
C ARG A 131 -0.42 16.23 24.57
N GLU A 132 -0.03 15.01 24.91
CA GLU A 132 0.33 14.62 26.28
C GLU A 132 1.53 15.43 26.80
N GLU A 133 2.59 15.56 26.00
CA GLU A 133 3.79 16.34 26.35
C GLU A 133 3.50 17.84 26.51
N ALA A 134 2.57 18.39 25.72
CA ALA A 134 2.14 19.78 25.81
C ALA A 134 1.21 20.06 27.01
N GLY A 135 0.85 19.04 27.80
CA GLY A 135 -0.12 19.18 28.89
C GLY A 135 -1.54 19.51 28.40
N LEU A 136 -1.83 19.21 27.13
CA LEU A 136 -3.14 19.37 26.50
C LEU A 136 -3.98 18.12 26.79
N GLU A 137 -4.27 17.85 28.06
CA GLU A 137 -5.29 16.87 28.44
C GLU A 137 -6.65 17.37 27.96
N ASP A 138 -7.22 16.69 26.98
CA ASP A 138 -8.59 16.72 26.43
C ASP A 138 -9.49 17.87 26.94
N ARG A 139 -9.09 19.11 26.67
CA ARG A 139 -10.01 20.25 26.71
C ARG A 139 -10.65 20.28 25.34
N GLY A 140 -11.84 19.68 25.28
CA GLY A 140 -12.60 19.45 24.05
C GLY A 140 -12.49 20.58 23.04
N GLU A 141 -12.38 20.18 21.77
CA GLU A 141 -12.61 20.95 20.55
C GLU A 141 -12.71 22.46 20.79
N ASN A 142 -11.61 23.22 20.67
CA ASN A 142 -11.60 24.57 20.07
C ASN A 142 -10.36 25.45 20.35
N ASP A 143 -9.26 24.99 20.96
CA ASP A 143 -8.09 25.86 21.10
C ASP A 143 -6.76 25.13 20.91
N LEU A 144 -6.38 24.91 19.66
CA LEU A 144 -4.95 24.89 19.33
C LEU A 144 -4.46 26.34 19.42
N GLY A 145 -3.88 26.67 20.58
CA GLY A 145 -3.13 27.90 20.77
C GLY A 145 -2.04 28.07 19.71
N VAL A 146 -1.58 29.31 19.51
CA VAL A 146 -0.67 29.72 18.42
C VAL A 146 0.56 28.80 18.27
N GLU A 147 1.09 28.24 19.36
CA GLU A 147 2.23 27.31 19.36
C GLU A 147 1.92 25.93 18.74
N GLY A 148 0.69 25.44 18.85
CA GLY A 148 0.29 24.16 18.24
C GLY A 148 0.17 24.22 16.72
N ARG A 149 -0.06 25.41 16.15
CA ARG A 149 -0.10 25.64 14.70
C ARG A 149 1.31 25.71 14.09
N GLU A 150 2.26 26.36 14.76
CA GLU A 150 3.64 26.48 14.26
C GLU A 150 4.40 25.14 14.23
N LEU A 151 4.06 24.19 15.09
CA LEU A 151 4.64 22.84 15.08
C LEU A 151 4.08 21.97 13.94
N MET A 152 2.82 22.17 13.55
CA MET A 152 2.20 21.45 12.42
C MET A 152 2.74 21.89 11.06
N ASP A 153 3.15 23.16 10.91
CA ASP A 153 3.74 23.68 9.67
C ASP A 153 5.18 23.18 9.41
N ARG A 154 5.79 22.49 10.38
CA ARG A 154 7.17 21.96 10.31
C ARG A 154 7.26 20.45 10.06
N VAL A 155 6.12 19.76 9.99
CA VAL A 155 6.00 18.30 9.73
C VAL A 155 5.40 18.06 8.36
#